data_AF-A0A8H6XY80-F1
#
_entry.id   AF-A0A8H6XY80-F1
#
_cell.length_a   1.000
_cell.length_b   1.000
_cell.length_c   1.000
_cell.angle_alpha   90.00
_cell.angle_beta   90.00
_cell.angle_gamma   90.00
#
_symmetry.space_group_name_H-M   'P 1'
#
loop_
_entity.id
_entity.type
_entity.pdbx_description
1 polymer ?
#
loop_
_entity_poly.entity_id
_entity_poly.type
_entity_poly.pdbx_seq_one_letter_code
_entity_poly.pdbx_strand_id
1 'polypeptide(L)'
;MPFALQATFKTYVQAVVTRYANEPTIMAWELANEPRCGGSNTVAFPTCNTTTITTWASTMSAFIKSLDSNHLVTIGNEGFFNRPSSNNFDFVYQGTLGIDFEANIKISTVDFATFHMYSGSWGESNTDPWGVQWITDHSTVMKSANKPVIMEEFGVVISTGVTGDLIWQAGSQLTNGPTPDDGYMIFPIDPVYALMQSHSKALKARG
;
A
#
# COMPACT_ATOMS: atom_id res chain seq x y z
N MET A 1 -10.45 18.98 2.02
CA MET A 1 -11.23 18.56 0.85
C MET A 1 -12.65 19.10 1.00
N PRO A 2 -13.23 19.80 0.02
CA PRO A 2 -14.59 20.32 0.14
C PRO A 2 -15.61 19.18 0.32
N PHE A 3 -16.59 19.38 1.19
CA PHE A 3 -17.59 18.37 1.59
C PHE A 3 -18.27 17.65 0.41
N ALA A 4 -18.45 18.34 -0.73
CA ALA A 4 -19.08 17.78 -1.93
C ALA A 4 -18.27 16.65 -2.60
N LEU A 5 -16.93 16.72 -2.57
CA LEU A 5 -16.08 15.67 -3.17
C LEU A 5 -16.10 14.39 -2.34
N GLN A 6 -16.05 14.52 -1.01
CA GLN A 6 -16.18 13.35 -0.13
C GLN A 6 -17.56 12.70 -0.26
N ALA A 7 -18.63 13.49 -0.38
CA ALA A 7 -19.97 12.95 -0.60
C ALA A 7 -20.06 12.17 -1.92
N THR A 8 -19.49 12.72 -3.00
CA THR A 8 -19.45 12.05 -4.30
C THR A 8 -18.66 10.74 -4.24
N PHE A 9 -17.50 10.75 -3.58
CA PHE A 9 -16.71 9.54 -3.36
C PHE A 9 -17.47 8.49 -2.55
N LYS A 10 -18.16 8.88 -1.47
CA LYS A 10 -19.01 7.97 -0.70
C LYS A 10 -20.13 7.35 -1.54
N THR A 11 -20.75 8.11 -2.44
CA THR A 11 -21.75 7.54 -3.36
C THR A 11 -21.16 6.44 -4.25
N TYR A 12 -19.96 6.67 -4.79
CA TYR A 12 -19.24 5.66 -5.58
C TYR A 12 -18.88 4.42 -4.73
N VAL A 13 -18.29 4.63 -3.56
CA VAL A 13 -17.95 3.57 -2.61
C VAL A 13 -19.18 2.73 -2.27
N GLN A 14 -20.30 3.37 -1.96
CA GLN A 14 -21.53 2.67 -1.63
C GLN A 14 -22.03 1.81 -2.79
N ALA A 15 -21.99 2.34 -4.03
CA ALA A 15 -22.43 1.59 -5.21
C ALA A 15 -21.58 0.33 -5.46
N VAL A 16 -20.26 0.39 -5.22
CA VAL A 16 -19.36 -0.75 -5.41
C VAL A 16 -19.46 -1.74 -4.24
N VAL A 17 -19.30 -1.27 -2.99
CA VAL A 17 -19.22 -2.12 -1.80
C VAL A 17 -20.51 -2.92 -1.62
N THR A 18 -21.67 -2.27 -1.71
CA THR A 18 -22.96 -2.98 -1.50
C THR A 18 -23.24 -4.05 -2.54
N ARG A 19 -22.62 -3.96 -3.73
CA ARG A 19 -22.75 -4.96 -4.80
C ARG A 19 -22.03 -6.27 -4.47
N TYR A 20 -20.96 -6.21 -3.68
CA TYR A 20 -20.08 -7.36 -3.41
C TYR A 20 -19.86 -7.64 -1.92
N ALA A 21 -20.62 -7.02 -1.02
CA ALA A 21 -20.45 -7.16 0.43
C ALA A 21 -20.53 -8.61 0.94
N ASN A 22 -21.14 -9.54 0.18
CA ASN A 22 -21.23 -10.96 0.51
C ASN A 22 -20.38 -11.86 -0.40
N GLU A 23 -19.48 -11.31 -1.22
CA GLU A 23 -18.63 -12.08 -2.14
C GLU A 23 -17.34 -12.55 -1.45
N PRO A 24 -17.23 -13.82 -1.03
CA PRO A 24 -16.09 -14.31 -0.24
C PRO A 24 -14.74 -14.31 -0.98
N THR A 25 -14.75 -14.10 -2.29
CA THR A 25 -13.52 -14.01 -3.09
C THR A 25 -12.77 -12.68 -2.88
N ILE A 26 -13.45 -11.65 -2.35
CA ILE A 26 -12.81 -10.36 -2.05
C ILE A 26 -12.01 -10.49 -0.76
N MET A 27 -10.72 -10.12 -0.80
CA MET A 27 -9.90 -10.04 0.40
C MET A 27 -10.20 -8.77 1.20
N ALA A 28 -10.14 -7.61 0.53
CA ALA A 28 -10.20 -6.32 1.19
C ALA A 28 -10.72 -5.22 0.26
N TRP A 29 -11.26 -4.17 0.88
CA TRP A 29 -11.45 -2.87 0.25
C TRP A 29 -10.27 -1.96 0.54
N GLU A 30 -9.71 -1.37 -0.51
CA GLU A 30 -8.64 -0.38 -0.40
C GLU A 30 -9.19 1.02 -0.67
N LEU A 31 -8.85 2.01 0.17
CA LEU A 31 -9.43 3.34 0.06
C LEU A 31 -8.98 4.08 -1.20
N ALA A 32 -7.69 4.03 -1.51
CA ALA A 32 -7.10 4.64 -2.69
C ALA A 32 -5.70 4.07 -2.92
N ASN A 33 -5.28 4.02 -4.19
CA ASN A 33 -3.89 3.77 -4.52
C ASN A 33 -3.02 4.99 -4.20
N GLU A 34 -1.94 4.79 -3.44
CA GLU A 34 -0.89 5.75 -3.07
C GLU A 34 -1.42 7.16 -2.70
N PRO A 35 -2.39 7.30 -1.76
CA PRO A 35 -2.90 8.61 -1.40
C PRO A 35 -1.78 9.47 -0.81
N ARG A 36 -1.62 10.69 -1.31
CA ARG A 36 -0.67 11.69 -0.83
C ARG A 36 -1.32 13.07 -0.81
N CYS A 37 -0.71 14.00 -0.09
CA CYS A 37 -1.16 15.39 -0.08
C CYS A 37 -0.87 16.12 -1.40
N GLY A 38 0.13 15.68 -2.16
CA GLY A 38 0.42 16.14 -3.53
C GLY A 38 0.19 15.01 -4.53
N GLY A 39 -0.30 15.35 -5.72
CA GLY A 39 -0.53 14.40 -6.82
C GLY A 39 0.47 14.62 -7.96
N SER A 40 0.32 13.87 -9.06
CA SER A 40 1.29 13.84 -10.18
C SER A 40 1.64 15.22 -10.74
N ASN A 41 0.68 16.15 -10.80
CA ASN A 41 0.86 17.50 -11.33
C ASN A 41 0.40 18.60 -10.36
N THR A 42 0.22 18.27 -9.08
CA THR A 42 -0.33 19.20 -8.09
C THR A 42 0.59 19.29 -6.89
N VAL A 43 1.02 20.52 -6.60
CA VAL A 43 1.65 20.85 -5.32
C VAL A 43 0.63 20.58 -4.23
N ALA A 44 1.08 19.96 -3.13
CA ALA A 44 0.24 19.75 -1.97
C ALA A 44 -0.43 21.07 -1.55
N PHE A 45 -1.72 21.01 -1.21
CA PHE A 45 -2.37 22.14 -0.58
C PHE A 45 -1.61 22.47 0.72
N PRO A 46 -1.32 23.76 1.03
CA PRO A 46 -0.49 24.12 2.19
C PRO A 46 -1.00 23.61 3.53
N THR A 47 -2.31 23.31 3.62
CA THR A 47 -2.97 22.80 4.82
C THR A 47 -3.08 21.28 4.85
N CYS A 48 -2.69 20.58 3.79
CA CYS A 48 -2.67 19.13 3.77
C CYS A 48 -1.42 18.62 4.50
N ASN A 49 -1.64 17.73 5.45
CA ASN A 49 -0.61 17.14 6.31
C ASN A 49 -1.02 15.72 6.74
N THR A 50 -0.19 15.09 7.57
CA THR A 50 -0.43 13.73 8.10
C THR A 50 -1.79 13.57 8.79
N THR A 51 -2.21 14.56 9.58
CA THR A 51 -3.55 14.58 10.19
C THR A 51 -4.67 14.59 9.16
N THR A 52 -4.47 15.27 8.02
CA THR A 52 -5.47 15.37 6.94
C THR A 52 -5.75 13.99 6.34
N ILE A 53 -4.71 13.24 5.96
CA ILE A 53 -4.89 11.90 5.38
C ILE A 53 -5.38 10.92 6.44
N THR A 54 -4.84 10.97 7.66
CA THR A 54 -5.28 10.10 8.76
C THR A 54 -6.77 10.28 9.06
N THR A 55 -7.27 11.52 9.09
CA THR A 55 -8.69 11.82 9.33
C THR A 55 -9.57 11.35 8.18
N TRP A 56 -9.12 11.56 6.93
CA TRP A 56 -9.83 11.08 5.76
C TRP A 56 -9.91 9.55 5.74
N ALA A 57 -8.79 8.86 5.98
CA ALA A 57 -8.71 7.41 6.02
C ALA A 57 -9.61 6.82 7.11
N SER A 58 -9.62 7.41 8.31
CA SER A 58 -10.53 7.03 9.39
C SER A 58 -12.00 7.19 8.98
N THR A 59 -12.35 8.31 8.35
CA THR A 59 -13.73 8.59 7.93
C THR A 59 -14.20 7.64 6.81
N MET A 60 -13.35 7.36 5.82
CA MET A 60 -13.73 6.51 4.67
C MET A 60 -13.74 5.02 5.04
N SER A 61 -12.75 4.55 5.81
CA SER A 61 -12.74 3.16 6.27
C SER A 61 -13.93 2.85 7.19
N ALA A 62 -14.29 3.76 8.10
CA ALA A 62 -15.50 3.61 8.92
C ALA A 62 -16.78 3.59 8.07
N PHE A 63 -16.83 4.38 6.99
CA PHE A 63 -17.96 4.35 6.07
C PHE A 63 -18.07 3.00 5.35
N ILE A 64 -16.96 2.44 4.85
CA ILE A 64 -16.96 1.10 4.25
C ILE A 64 -17.41 0.04 5.27
N LYS A 65 -16.87 0.08 6.50
CA LYS A 65 -17.28 -0.86 7.57
C LYS A 65 -18.77 -0.75 7.95
N SER A 66 -19.39 0.41 7.73
CA SER A 66 -20.85 0.57 7.93
C SER A 66 -21.70 -0.06 6.82
N LEU A 67 -21.10 -0.32 5.64
CA LEU A 67 -21.74 -0.94 4.49
C LEU A 67 -21.44 -2.44 4.38
N ASP A 68 -20.26 -2.85 4.87
CA ASP A 68 -19.75 -4.21 4.77
C ASP A 68 -18.98 -4.59 6.05
N SER A 69 -19.54 -5.57 6.78
CA SER A 69 -18.95 -6.12 8.00
C SER A 69 -18.12 -7.38 7.77
N ASN A 70 -18.05 -7.89 6.53
CA ASN A 70 -17.42 -9.16 6.21
C ASN A 70 -15.95 -8.99 5.79
N HIS A 71 -15.68 -8.00 4.92
CA HIS A 71 -14.36 -7.83 4.32
C HIS A 71 -13.42 -6.95 5.13
N LEU A 72 -12.12 -7.17 4.91
CA LEU A 72 -11.06 -6.31 5.45
C LEU A 72 -11.07 -4.95 4.77
N VAL A 73 -10.50 -3.94 5.41
CA VAL A 73 -10.30 -2.59 4.88
C VAL A 73 -8.87 -2.16 5.13
N THR A 74 -8.23 -1.61 4.09
CA THR A 74 -6.90 -0.99 4.16
C THR A 74 -6.88 0.35 3.43
N ILE A 75 -5.77 1.09 3.57
CA ILE A 75 -5.65 2.44 3.00
C ILE A 75 -5.14 2.40 1.56
N GLY A 76 -4.13 1.59 1.25
CA GLY A 76 -3.48 1.55 -0.06
C GLY A 76 -2.29 2.52 -0.21
N ASN A 77 -1.61 2.86 0.90
CA ASN A 77 -0.53 3.84 0.87
C ASN A 77 0.84 3.18 0.85
N GLU A 78 1.84 3.94 0.42
CA GLU A 78 3.20 3.43 0.23
C GLU A 78 3.97 3.17 1.53
N GLY A 79 3.38 3.44 2.70
CA GLY A 79 4.00 3.20 3.99
C GLY A 79 4.95 4.29 4.46
N PHE A 80 4.91 5.49 3.88
CA PHE A 80 5.80 6.57 4.29
C PHE A 80 5.68 6.89 5.79
N PHE A 81 6.84 7.02 6.43
CA PHE A 81 6.91 7.37 7.85
C PHE A 81 6.85 8.88 8.03
N ASN A 82 6.47 9.27 9.26
CA ASN A 82 6.57 10.62 9.78
C ASN A 82 7.56 10.64 10.96
N ARG A 83 8.81 10.28 10.66
CA ARG A 83 9.95 10.19 11.59
C ARG A 83 11.03 11.22 11.23
N PRO A 84 10.73 12.53 11.21
CA PRO A 84 11.73 13.52 10.83
C PRO A 84 12.91 13.49 11.81
N SER A 85 14.13 13.51 11.27
CA SER A 85 15.37 13.48 12.02
C SER A 85 16.41 14.36 11.33
N SER A 86 17.26 15.04 12.10
CA SER A 86 18.37 15.81 11.53
C SER A 86 19.42 14.94 10.82
N ASN A 87 19.35 13.62 10.99
CA ASN A 87 20.34 12.66 10.51
C ASN A 87 19.78 11.69 9.46
N ASN A 88 18.48 11.78 9.13
CA ASN A 88 17.86 11.02 8.05
C ASN A 88 17.12 12.02 7.15
N PHE A 89 17.56 12.13 5.89
CA PHE A 89 17.01 13.07 4.91
C PHE A 89 16.14 12.38 3.85
N ASP A 90 15.98 11.06 3.93
CA ASP A 90 15.17 10.26 3.01
C ASP A 90 13.73 10.73 3.14
N PHE A 91 13.16 11.27 2.06
CA PHE A 91 11.86 11.96 2.11
C PHE A 91 10.73 11.02 2.53
N VAL A 92 10.86 9.72 2.23
CA VAL A 92 9.91 8.66 2.58
C VAL A 92 9.79 8.44 4.09
N TYR A 93 10.68 9.03 4.89
CA TYR A 93 10.62 9.04 6.36
C TYR A 93 10.15 10.37 6.97
N GLN A 94 9.91 11.42 6.17
CA GLN A 94 9.74 12.78 6.70
C GLN A 94 8.28 13.21 6.93
N GLY A 95 7.30 12.42 6.48
CA GLY A 95 5.87 12.78 6.54
C GLY A 95 5.46 13.95 5.64
N THR A 96 6.35 14.44 4.79
CA THR A 96 6.14 15.63 3.93
C THR A 96 5.06 15.43 2.88
N LEU A 97 4.78 14.18 2.50
CA LEU A 97 3.71 13.81 1.58
C LEU A 97 2.38 13.55 2.29
N GLY A 98 2.30 13.80 3.60
CA GLY A 98 1.08 13.70 4.39
C GLY A 98 0.72 12.29 4.85
N ILE A 99 1.66 11.35 4.79
CA ILE A 99 1.48 9.99 5.29
C ILE A 99 2.25 9.81 6.59
N ASP A 100 1.61 9.10 7.53
CA ASP A 100 2.17 8.74 8.82
C ASP A 100 1.78 7.29 9.09
N PHE A 101 2.60 6.36 8.61
CA PHE A 101 2.32 4.93 8.69
C PHE A 101 1.98 4.46 10.12
N GLU A 102 2.68 4.99 11.13
CA GLU A 102 2.47 4.61 12.53
C GLU A 102 1.15 5.14 13.12
N ALA A 103 0.67 6.29 12.65
CA ALA A 103 -0.67 6.79 12.99
C ALA A 103 -1.75 6.06 12.18
N ASN A 104 -1.49 5.79 10.90
CA ASN A 104 -2.44 5.20 9.97
C ASN A 104 -2.78 3.75 10.31
N ILE A 105 -1.79 2.92 10.67
CA ILE A 105 -2.02 1.53 11.10
C ILE A 105 -2.90 1.46 12.37
N LYS A 106 -2.90 2.49 13.21
CA LYS A 106 -3.68 2.52 14.47
C LYS A 106 -5.16 2.86 14.28
N ILE A 107 -5.60 3.25 13.08
CA ILE A 107 -7.02 3.49 12.78
C ILE A 107 -7.81 2.20 13.03
N SER A 108 -8.84 2.25 13.88
CA SER A 108 -9.56 1.04 14.33
C SER A 108 -10.34 0.33 13.23
N THR A 109 -10.75 1.06 12.19
CA THR A 109 -11.48 0.55 11.01
C THR A 109 -10.57 0.16 9.85
N VAL A 110 -9.25 0.21 10.05
CA VAL A 110 -8.23 -0.34 9.15
C VAL A 110 -7.71 -1.64 9.76
N ASP A 111 -7.89 -2.75 9.06
CA ASP A 111 -7.62 -4.10 9.58
C ASP A 111 -6.17 -4.52 9.37
N PHE A 112 -5.54 -4.06 8.29
CA PHE A 112 -4.12 -4.24 8.00
C PHE A 112 -3.57 -2.99 7.31
N ALA A 113 -2.26 -2.78 7.40
CA ALA A 113 -1.60 -1.68 6.71
C ALA A 113 -0.76 -2.17 5.54
N THR A 114 -0.43 -1.25 4.65
CA THR A 114 0.25 -1.54 3.40
C THR A 114 1.45 -0.62 3.24
N PHE A 115 2.45 -1.09 2.51
CA PHE A 115 3.59 -0.28 2.10
C PHE A 115 4.10 -0.74 0.73
N HIS A 116 4.73 0.16 -0.01
CA HIS A 116 5.25 -0.09 -1.35
C HIS A 116 6.78 -0.03 -1.32
N MET A 117 7.45 -0.40 -2.40
CA MET A 117 8.90 -0.19 -2.52
C MET A 117 9.35 0.03 -3.97
N TYR A 118 9.67 1.29 -4.28
CA TYR A 118 10.27 1.70 -5.55
C TYR A 118 11.48 2.60 -5.32
N SER A 119 12.52 2.06 -4.67
CA SER A 119 13.71 2.84 -4.25
C SER A 119 14.29 3.71 -5.37
N GLY A 120 14.43 3.18 -6.58
CA GLY A 120 14.94 3.94 -7.72
C GLY A 120 14.09 5.15 -8.10
N SER A 121 12.76 5.02 -8.07
CA SER A 121 11.82 6.11 -8.33
C SER A 121 11.82 7.16 -7.21
N TRP A 122 12.22 6.75 -6.01
CA TRP A 122 12.36 7.61 -4.84
C TRP A 122 13.76 8.25 -4.75
N GLY A 123 14.68 7.94 -5.68
CA GLY A 123 16.05 8.43 -5.62
C GLY A 123 16.89 7.77 -4.51
N GLU A 124 16.41 6.66 -3.97
CA GLU A 124 17.05 5.88 -2.92
C GLU A 124 17.92 4.76 -3.52
N SER A 125 18.75 4.15 -2.69
CA SER A 125 19.60 3.03 -3.13
C SER A 125 18.77 1.83 -3.58
N ASN A 126 18.96 1.39 -4.83
CA ASN A 126 18.42 0.14 -5.39
C ASN A 126 19.12 -1.13 -4.89
N THR A 127 20.13 -0.99 -4.04
CA THR A 127 20.88 -2.10 -3.46
C THR A 127 20.77 -2.09 -1.95
N ASP A 128 20.98 -3.26 -1.35
CA ASP A 128 21.13 -3.40 0.10
C ASP A 128 22.18 -2.42 0.65
N PRO A 129 21.96 -1.86 1.85
CA PRO A 129 20.98 -2.30 2.85
C PRO A 129 19.61 -1.59 2.82
N TRP A 130 19.39 -0.63 1.92
CA TRP A 130 18.26 0.31 2.04
C TRP A 130 16.89 -0.38 1.98
N GLY A 131 16.65 -1.23 0.97
CA GLY A 131 15.37 -1.94 0.82
C GLY A 131 15.09 -2.91 1.98
N VAL A 132 16.13 -3.60 2.47
CA VAL A 132 16.01 -4.47 3.65
C VAL A 132 15.67 -3.66 4.90
N GLN A 133 16.26 -2.47 5.07
CA GLN A 133 15.93 -1.58 6.19
C GLN A 133 14.47 -1.10 6.10
N TRP A 134 14.02 -0.70 4.90
CA TRP A 134 12.63 -0.32 4.64
C TRP A 134 11.65 -1.41 5.08
N ILE A 135 11.89 -2.67 4.66
CA ILE A 135 11.08 -3.83 5.06
C ILE A 135 11.15 -4.07 6.58
N THR A 136 12.35 -3.95 7.17
CA THR A 136 12.58 -4.18 8.61
C THR A 136 11.83 -3.17 9.48
N ASP A 137 11.80 -1.91 9.06
CA ASP A 137 11.11 -0.85 9.80
C ASP A 137 9.59 -1.05 9.78
N HIS A 138 9.03 -1.45 8.63
CA HIS A 138 7.61 -1.80 8.52
C HIS A 138 7.26 -3.05 9.33
N SER A 139 8.11 -4.08 9.31
CA SER A 139 7.95 -5.29 10.15
C SER A 139 8.01 -4.96 11.64
N THR A 140 8.82 -3.98 12.04
CA THR A 140 8.89 -3.52 13.44
C THR A 140 7.58 -2.85 13.87
N VAL A 141 7.00 -2.01 13.02
CA VAL A 141 5.70 -1.38 13.29
C VAL A 141 4.55 -2.39 13.24
N MET A 142 4.58 -3.36 12.32
CA MET A 142 3.64 -4.49 12.27
C MET A 142 3.57 -5.19 13.63
N LYS A 143 4.73 -5.53 14.20
CA LYS A 143 4.84 -6.19 15.50
C LYS A 143 4.36 -5.30 16.65
N SER A 144 4.73 -4.01 16.65
CA SER A 144 4.36 -3.10 17.74
C SER A 144 2.88 -2.73 17.74
N ALA A 145 2.26 -2.58 16.56
CA ALA A 145 0.84 -2.30 16.41
C ALA A 145 -0.03 -3.56 16.56
N ASN A 146 0.58 -4.76 16.51
CA ASN A 146 -0.10 -6.04 16.50
C ASN A 146 -1.20 -6.10 15.41
N LYS A 147 -0.86 -5.60 14.22
CA LYS A 147 -1.72 -5.61 13.03
C LYS A 147 -0.93 -6.05 11.81
N PRO A 148 -1.51 -6.86 10.90
CA PRO A 148 -0.81 -7.30 9.69
C PRO A 148 -0.32 -6.13 8.83
N VAL A 149 0.81 -6.35 8.16
CA VAL A 149 1.39 -5.42 7.19
C VAL A 149 1.78 -6.17 5.93
N ILE A 150 1.37 -5.66 4.77
CA ILE A 150 1.62 -6.24 3.44
C ILE A 150 2.48 -5.28 2.62
N MET A 151 3.52 -5.81 1.96
CA MET A 151 4.24 -5.06 0.93
C MET A 151 3.46 -5.18 -0.38
N GLU A 152 2.53 -4.28 -0.64
CA GLU A 152 1.52 -4.48 -1.70
C GLU A 152 1.97 -4.09 -3.11
N GLU A 153 3.11 -3.39 -3.21
CA GLU A 153 3.79 -3.16 -4.48
C GLU A 153 5.30 -3.12 -4.30
N PHE A 154 6.06 -3.68 -5.24
CA PHE A 154 7.51 -3.51 -5.31
C PHE A 154 8.09 -3.85 -6.68
N GLY A 155 9.15 -3.13 -7.05
CA GLY A 155 10.07 -3.49 -8.13
C GLY A 155 11.25 -4.30 -7.58
N VAL A 156 11.27 -5.62 -7.85
CA VAL A 156 12.24 -6.67 -7.43
C VAL A 156 13.16 -6.37 -6.22
N VAL A 157 12.83 -6.96 -5.06
CA VAL A 157 13.79 -7.31 -3.97
C VAL A 157 13.34 -8.62 -3.27
N ILE A 158 14.29 -9.44 -2.79
CA ILE A 158 14.06 -10.77 -2.20
C ILE A 158 14.43 -10.75 -0.71
N SER A 159 13.43 -11.02 0.15
CA SER A 159 13.48 -11.44 1.57
C SER A 159 12.56 -10.56 2.42
N THR A 160 11.46 -11.12 2.94
CA THR A 160 10.46 -10.33 3.69
C THR A 160 10.16 -10.91 5.07
N GLY A 161 10.15 -10.03 6.08
CA GLY A 161 9.71 -10.30 7.46
C GLY A 161 8.28 -9.80 7.74
N VAL A 162 7.48 -9.65 6.69
CA VAL A 162 6.12 -9.05 6.72
C VAL A 162 5.05 -10.13 6.44
N THR A 163 3.78 -9.76 6.55
CA THR A 163 2.66 -10.73 6.47
C THR A 163 2.54 -11.34 5.07
N GLY A 164 2.70 -10.54 4.03
CA GLY A 164 2.70 -10.98 2.64
C GLY A 164 3.25 -9.89 1.74
N ASP A 165 3.42 -10.22 0.47
CA ASP A 165 3.90 -9.31 -0.55
C ASP A 165 3.22 -9.58 -1.89
N LEU A 166 3.03 -8.52 -2.69
CA LEU A 166 2.43 -8.55 -4.02
C LEU A 166 3.40 -7.87 -5.00
N ILE A 167 3.79 -8.59 -6.05
CA ILE A 167 4.68 -8.02 -7.07
C ILE A 167 3.96 -6.92 -7.85
N TRP A 168 4.69 -5.88 -8.24
CA TRP A 168 4.28 -5.01 -9.33
C TRP A 168 5.10 -5.35 -10.58
N GLN A 169 4.53 -5.82 -11.69
CA GLN A 169 3.17 -6.35 -11.84
C GLN A 169 3.19 -7.65 -12.66
N ALA A 170 2.14 -8.47 -12.58
CA ALA A 170 2.08 -9.74 -13.30
C ALA A 170 1.82 -9.54 -14.81
N GLY A 171 2.69 -10.11 -15.65
CA GLY A 171 2.51 -10.12 -17.10
C GLY A 171 1.79 -11.34 -17.62
N SER A 172 0.96 -11.18 -18.64
CA SER A 172 0.23 -12.27 -19.30
C SER A 172 0.31 -12.19 -20.81
N GLN A 173 0.33 -13.36 -21.45
CA GLN A 173 0.15 -13.48 -22.90
C GLN A 173 -1.33 -13.73 -23.18
N LEU A 174 -2.02 -12.74 -23.74
CA LEU A 174 -3.42 -12.84 -24.12
C LEU A 174 -3.55 -13.23 -25.59
N THR A 175 -4.76 -13.62 -26.00
CA THR A 175 -5.06 -13.98 -27.40
C THR A 175 -4.81 -12.84 -28.40
N ASN A 176 -4.84 -11.60 -27.92
CA ASN A 176 -4.61 -10.38 -28.69
C ASN A 176 -3.25 -9.72 -28.43
N GLY A 177 -2.31 -10.43 -27.78
CA GLY A 177 -0.96 -9.95 -27.49
C GLY A 177 -0.63 -9.90 -26.00
N PRO A 178 0.59 -9.48 -25.65
CA PRO A 178 0.99 -9.32 -24.26
C PRO A 178 0.21 -8.20 -23.58
N THR A 179 0.05 -8.30 -22.26
CA THR A 179 -0.41 -7.20 -21.41
C THR A 179 0.52 -5.99 -21.49
N PRO A 180 0.04 -4.76 -21.24
CA PRO A 180 0.88 -3.57 -21.23
C PRO A 180 2.03 -3.68 -20.22
N ASP A 181 3.24 -3.32 -20.65
CA ASP A 181 4.46 -3.40 -19.84
C ASP A 181 5.00 -2.00 -19.56
N ASP A 182 5.09 -1.64 -18.28
CA ASP A 182 5.61 -0.39 -17.77
C ASP A 182 7.08 -0.48 -17.30
N GLY A 183 7.73 -1.61 -17.56
CA GLY A 183 9.13 -1.87 -17.21
C GLY A 183 9.32 -2.67 -15.92
N TYR A 184 8.24 -2.96 -15.18
CA TYR A 184 8.27 -3.79 -13.97
C TYR A 184 7.57 -5.15 -14.14
N MET A 185 7.04 -5.43 -15.33
CA MET A 185 6.24 -6.61 -15.56
C MET A 185 7.05 -7.90 -15.42
N ILE A 186 6.47 -8.92 -14.77
CA ILE A 186 7.03 -10.28 -14.70
C ILE A 186 6.07 -11.25 -15.40
N PHE A 187 6.48 -11.76 -16.57
CA PHE A 187 5.79 -12.81 -17.28
C PHE A 187 6.18 -14.20 -16.75
N PRO A 188 5.31 -15.22 -16.89
CA PRO A 188 5.65 -16.60 -16.54
C PRO A 188 6.88 -17.18 -17.27
N ILE A 189 7.26 -16.57 -18.39
CA ILE A 189 8.44 -16.95 -19.19
C ILE A 189 9.73 -16.28 -18.71
N ASP A 190 9.65 -15.26 -17.85
CA ASP A 190 10.81 -14.49 -17.45
C ASP A 190 11.67 -15.26 -16.45
N PRO A 191 13.00 -15.09 -16.46
CA PRO A 191 13.89 -15.76 -15.52
C PRO A 191 13.55 -15.49 -14.05
N VAL A 192 13.07 -14.28 -13.76
CA VAL A 192 12.69 -13.84 -12.39
C VAL A 192 11.42 -14.56 -11.89
N TYR A 193 10.60 -15.15 -12.77
CA TYR A 193 9.41 -15.90 -12.36
C TYR A 193 9.75 -17.16 -11.54
N ALA A 194 10.91 -17.78 -11.78
CA ALA A 194 11.37 -18.92 -10.99
C ALA A 194 11.65 -18.54 -9.53
N LEU A 195 12.17 -17.33 -9.32
CA LEU A 195 12.40 -16.77 -7.99
C LEU A 195 11.07 -16.50 -7.27
N MET A 196 10.07 -15.96 -7.97
CA MET A 196 8.72 -15.81 -7.41
C MET A 196 8.14 -17.15 -6.96
N GLN A 197 8.27 -18.20 -7.78
CA GLN A 197 7.81 -19.53 -7.38
C GLN A 197 8.51 -20.05 -6.13
N SER A 198 9.82 -19.81 -6.00
CA SER A 198 10.58 -20.18 -4.80
C SER A 198 10.09 -19.40 -3.57
N HIS A 199 9.89 -18.09 -3.72
CA HIS A 199 9.39 -17.23 -2.66
C HIS A 199 7.98 -17.62 -2.21
N SER A 200 7.05 -17.84 -3.14
CA SER A 200 5.68 -18.29 -2.82
C SER A 200 5.68 -19.65 -2.11
N LYS A 201 6.58 -20.57 -2.47
CA LYS A 201 6.75 -21.85 -1.75
C LYS A 201 7.24 -21.62 -0.33
N ALA A 202 8.20 -20.72 -0.13
CA ALA A 202 8.72 -20.38 1.20
C ALA A 202 7.63 -19.72 2.06
N LEU A 203 6.87 -18.76 1.51
CA LEU A 203 5.73 -18.12 2.19
C LEU A 203 4.68 -19.14 2.63
N LYS A 204 4.29 -20.07 1.74
CA LYS A 204 3.32 -21.14 2.03
C LYS A 204 3.79 -22.07 3.15
N ALA A 205 5.10 -22.24 3.31
CA ALA A 205 5.68 -23.10 4.34
C ALA A 205 5.72 -22.47 5.74
N ARG A 206 5.37 -21.17 5.89
CA ARG A 206 5.45 -20.46 7.19
C ARG A 206 4.36 -20.84 8.20
N GLY A 207 3.31 -21.54 7.76
CA GLY A 207 2.13 -21.88 8.60
C GLY A 207 1.19 -20.70 8.77
#